data_AF-A0A7K3Z224-F1
#
_entry.id   AF-A0A7K3Z224-F1
#
_cell.length_a   1.000
_cell.length_b   1.000
_cell.length_c   1.000
_cell.angle_alpha   90.00
_cell.angle_beta   90.00
_cell.angle_gamma   90.00
#
_symmetry.space_group_name_H-M   'P 1'
#
loop_
_entity.id
_entity.type
_entity.pdbx_description
1 polymer ?
#
loop_
_entity_poly.entity_id
_entity_poly.type
_entity_poly.pdbx_seq_one_letter_code
_entity_poly.pdbx_strand_id
1 'polypeptide(L)'
;MADYEETVVLVLRDVIFRNMEIKFLSEFLIKKYGFRIEEDKIKETTKTKDVIFEESKDFCSDLEQGKETQKYSTNKILAGTFSDVEIKIYLMGELAQREDIVEVSEKEKYKVYNSKYQLIKAASKSGYAISKFLEQLMMDLSIEIKNKEWFFHRSKNA
;
A
#
# COMPACT_ATOMS: atom_id res chain seq x y z
N MET A 1 -20.05 23.48 25.79
CA MET A 1 -19.10 23.49 24.67
C MET A 1 -19.59 22.45 23.69
N ALA A 2 -19.68 22.76 22.39
CA ALA A 2 -20.04 21.73 21.41
C ALA A 2 -18.84 20.79 21.26
N ASP A 3 -19.02 19.50 21.49
CA ASP A 3 -18.00 18.50 21.21
C ASP A 3 -17.89 18.35 19.69
N TYR A 4 -16.71 18.68 19.16
CA TYR A 4 -16.36 18.46 17.76
C TYR A 4 -15.46 17.24 17.69
N GLU A 5 -15.75 16.34 16.76
CA GLU A 5 -14.87 15.24 16.42
C GLU A 5 -14.05 15.65 15.18
N GLU A 6 -12.72 15.65 15.32
CA GLU A 6 -11.80 15.92 14.22
C GLU A 6 -11.32 14.59 13.64
N THR A 7 -11.54 14.40 12.34
CA THR A 7 -10.98 13.28 11.57
C THR A 7 -9.95 13.84 10.61
N VAL A 8 -8.71 13.39 10.77
CA VAL A 8 -7.61 13.68 9.86
C VAL A 8 -7.49 12.53 8.87
N VAL A 9 -7.37 12.89 7.59
CA VAL A 9 -7.24 11.95 6.50
C VAL A 9 -6.00 12.28 5.69
N LEU A 10 -5.18 11.27 5.45
CA LEU A 10 -4.08 11.33 4.51
C LEU A 10 -4.40 10.45 3.31
N VAL A 11 -4.22 10.99 2.11
CA VAL A 11 -4.39 10.28 0.85
C VAL A 11 -3.05 10.18 0.15
N LEU A 12 -2.68 8.96 -0.23
CA LEU A 12 -1.48 8.62 -0.97
C LEU A 12 -1.89 8.06 -2.33
N ARG A 13 -1.27 8.55 -3.41
CA ARG A 13 -1.54 8.07 -4.77
C ARG A 13 -0.27 7.49 -5.38
N ASP A 14 -0.48 6.46 -6.22
CA ASP A 14 0.59 5.74 -6.91
C ASP A 14 1.69 5.25 -5.93
N VAL A 15 1.27 4.49 -4.93
CA VAL A 15 2.17 3.93 -3.92
C VAL A 15 2.76 2.63 -4.41
N ILE A 16 4.09 2.53 -4.46
CA ILE A 16 4.81 1.31 -4.86
C ILE A 16 5.37 0.66 -3.60
N PHE A 17 4.97 -0.57 -3.37
CA PHE A 17 5.43 -1.43 -2.28
C PHE A 17 6.34 -2.51 -2.86
N ARG A 18 7.57 -2.61 -2.35
CA ARG A 18 8.54 -3.63 -2.76
C ARG A 18 8.95 -4.48 -1.56
N ASN A 19 8.88 -5.80 -1.68
CA ASN A 19 9.26 -6.70 -0.61
C ASN A 19 9.63 -8.09 -1.15
N MET A 20 10.57 -8.78 -0.48
CA MET A 20 11.05 -10.11 -0.91
C MET A 20 10.16 -11.27 -0.46
N GLU A 21 9.38 -11.08 0.61
CA GLU A 21 8.62 -12.16 1.25
C GLU A 21 7.11 -11.92 1.19
N ILE A 22 6.69 -10.66 1.29
CA ILE A 22 5.30 -10.27 1.44
C ILE A 22 4.80 -9.66 0.14
N LYS A 23 3.73 -10.23 -0.38
CA LYS A 23 3.17 -9.86 -1.69
C LYS A 23 2.41 -8.55 -1.65
N PHE A 24 1.67 -8.31 -0.57
CA PHE A 24 0.74 -7.19 -0.46
C PHE A 24 1.02 -6.37 0.80
N LEU A 25 0.90 -5.05 0.69
CA LEU A 25 1.01 -4.14 1.82
C LEU A 25 0.01 -4.51 2.93
N SER A 26 -1.20 -4.95 2.59
CA SER A 26 -2.18 -5.38 3.60
C SER A 26 -1.67 -6.52 4.49
N GLU A 27 -0.98 -7.50 3.92
CA GLU A 27 -0.40 -8.61 4.68
C GLU A 27 0.73 -8.13 5.60
N PHE A 28 1.53 -7.17 5.12
CA PHE A 28 2.57 -6.55 5.94
C PHE A 28 1.97 -5.82 7.14
N LEU A 29 0.94 -5.01 6.91
CA LEU A 29 0.28 -4.26 7.98
C LEU A 29 -0.33 -5.17 9.05
N ILE A 30 -0.91 -6.29 8.64
CA ILE A 30 -1.45 -7.30 9.55
C ILE A 30 -0.32 -7.96 10.34
N LYS A 31 0.71 -8.47 9.66
CA LYS A 31 1.79 -9.23 10.31
C LYS A 31 2.67 -8.38 11.23
N LYS A 32 3.06 -7.19 10.79
CA LYS A 32 4.03 -6.32 11.49
C LYS A 32 3.37 -5.45 12.55
N TYR A 33 2.22 -4.86 12.24
CA TYR A 33 1.56 -3.88 13.10
C TYR A 33 0.26 -4.39 13.72
N GLY A 34 -0.13 -5.65 13.46
CA GLY A 34 -1.33 -6.24 14.07
C GLY A 34 -2.64 -5.63 13.58
N PHE A 35 -2.65 -5.00 12.41
CA PHE A 35 -3.87 -4.47 11.81
C PHE A 35 -4.86 -5.61 11.54
N ARG A 36 -6.15 -5.31 11.67
CA ARG A 36 -7.26 -6.24 11.45
C ARG A 36 -8.00 -5.82 10.20
N ILE A 37 -8.53 -6.79 9.48
CA ILE A 37 -9.36 -6.54 8.30
C ILE A 37 -10.77 -6.20 8.79
N GLU A 38 -11.27 -5.01 8.47
CA GLU A 38 -12.68 -4.63 8.71
C GLU A 38 -13.55 -4.97 7.51
N GLU A 39 -13.03 -4.76 6.28
CA GLU A 39 -13.72 -5.08 5.04
C GLU A 39 -12.71 -5.57 3.99
N ASP A 40 -13.05 -6.62 3.25
CA ASP A 40 -12.21 -7.14 2.18
C ASP A 40 -13.03 -7.44 0.92
N LYS A 41 -12.96 -6.52 -0.04
CA LYS A 41 -13.51 -6.72 -1.38
C LYS A 41 -12.37 -6.64 -2.37
N ILE A 42 -11.73 -7.79 -2.62
CA ILE A 42 -10.74 -7.94 -3.69
C ILE A 42 -11.37 -8.77 -4.79
N LYS A 43 -11.33 -8.23 -6.01
CA LYS A 43 -11.71 -8.94 -7.23
C LYS A 43 -10.52 -8.95 -8.16
N GLU A 44 -9.99 -10.13 -8.44
CA GLU A 44 -9.03 -10.31 -9.53
C GLU A 44 -9.72 -9.95 -10.85
N THR A 45 -9.18 -8.96 -11.56
CA THR A 45 -9.78 -8.44 -12.79
C THR A 45 -9.12 -9.02 -14.01
N THR A 46 -7.81 -9.25 -13.97
CA THR A 46 -7.07 -9.85 -15.09
C THR A 46 -5.78 -10.50 -14.61
N LYS A 47 -5.57 -11.75 -15.04
CA LYS A 47 -4.29 -12.43 -14.97
C LYS A 47 -3.74 -12.55 -16.37
N THR A 48 -2.86 -11.63 -16.73
CA THR A 48 -2.22 -11.66 -18.04
C THR A 48 -0.91 -12.43 -17.91
N LYS A 49 -0.78 -13.55 -18.64
CA LYS A 49 0.48 -14.30 -18.78
C LYS A 49 1.36 -13.76 -19.90
N ASP A 50 0.97 -12.64 -20.51
CA ASP A 50 1.62 -12.10 -21.68
C ASP A 50 2.84 -11.26 -21.33
N VAL A 51 3.93 -11.67 -21.94
CA VAL A 51 5.17 -10.94 -22.17
C VAL A 51 4.81 -9.65 -22.91
N ILE A 52 4.61 -8.55 -22.18
CA ILE A 52 4.41 -7.24 -22.81
C ILE A 52 5.55 -6.32 -22.42
N PHE A 53 6.41 -6.08 -23.40
CA PHE A 53 7.21 -4.88 -23.54
C PHE A 53 6.24 -3.70 -23.68
N GLU A 54 5.99 -2.99 -22.59
CA GLU A 54 5.48 -1.62 -22.66
C GLU A 54 6.43 -0.74 -21.85
N GLU A 55 6.98 0.27 -22.52
CA GLU A 55 7.76 1.37 -21.97
C GLU A 55 6.91 2.20 -20.98
N SER A 56 6.52 1.62 -19.86
CA SER A 56 6.21 2.40 -18.67
C SER A 56 7.51 2.59 -17.91
N LYS A 57 8.14 3.75 -18.12
CA LYS A 57 9.42 4.16 -17.52
C LYS A 57 9.48 4.16 -15.98
N ASP A 58 8.48 3.64 -15.26
CA ASP A 58 8.39 3.69 -13.79
C ASP A 58 7.97 2.37 -13.12
N PHE A 59 8.68 1.28 -13.43
CA PHE A 59 8.85 0.10 -12.55
C PHE A 59 10.33 -0.30 -12.39
N CYS A 60 11.21 0.69 -12.63
CA CYS A 60 12.68 0.68 -12.63
C CYS A 60 13.32 -0.45 -13.45
N SER A 61 13.85 -0.03 -14.61
CA SER A 61 14.76 -0.74 -15.51
C SER A 61 15.85 -1.52 -14.75
N ASP A 62 15.85 -2.85 -14.84
CA ASP A 62 16.61 -3.60 -15.84
C ASP A 62 16.40 -5.11 -15.67
N LEU A 63 16.65 -5.83 -16.76
CA LEU A 63 16.71 -7.27 -16.96
C LEU A 63 15.40 -8.05 -17.23
N GLU A 64 15.55 -8.90 -18.23
CA GLU A 64 14.55 -9.54 -19.05
C GLU A 64 14.04 -10.87 -18.45
N GLN A 65 12.92 -11.31 -19.03
CA GLN A 65 12.37 -12.68 -19.04
C GLN A 65 11.35 -13.05 -17.93
N GLY A 66 10.11 -13.31 -18.38
CA GLY A 66 9.09 -14.08 -17.66
C GLY A 66 8.28 -13.32 -16.60
N LYS A 67 7.64 -12.20 -16.95
CA LYS A 67 6.93 -11.34 -16.00
C LYS A 67 5.43 -11.65 -16.01
N GLU A 68 4.93 -12.36 -14.99
CA GLU A 68 3.48 -12.44 -14.74
C GLU A 68 3.03 -11.16 -14.03
N THR A 69 2.19 -10.35 -14.70
CA THR A 69 1.54 -9.19 -14.06
C THR A 69 0.10 -9.55 -13.72
N GLN A 70 -0.26 -9.37 -12.45
CA GLN A 70 -1.61 -9.63 -11.96
C GLN A 70 -2.26 -8.31 -11.57
N LYS A 71 -3.46 -8.05 -12.11
CA LYS A 71 -4.25 -6.86 -11.79
C LYS A 71 -5.46 -7.25 -10.94
N TYR A 72 -5.66 -6.48 -9.88
CA TYR A 72 -6.76 -6.61 -8.95
C TYR A 72 -7.50 -5.30 -8.83
N SER A 73 -8.82 -5.36 -8.73
CA SER A 73 -9.61 -4.28 -8.16
C SER A 73 -9.71 -4.54 -6.66
N THR A 74 -9.25 -3.59 -5.84
CA THR A 74 -9.24 -3.71 -4.39
C THR A 74 -10.06 -2.59 -3.76
N ASN A 75 -10.89 -2.98 -2.79
CA ASN A 75 -11.45 -2.09 -1.80
C ASN A 75 -11.36 -2.81 -0.45
N LYS A 76 -10.25 -2.58 0.25
CA LYS A 76 -9.92 -3.24 1.51
C LYS A 76 -9.73 -2.22 2.61
N ILE A 77 -10.37 -2.45 3.74
CA ILE A 77 -10.31 -1.59 4.92
C ILE A 77 -9.63 -2.37 6.04
N LEU A 78 -8.57 -1.79 6.59
CA LEU A 78 -7.84 -2.31 7.73
C LEU A 78 -7.94 -1.31 8.88
N ALA A 79 -8.11 -1.80 10.10
CA ALA A 79 -8.04 -0.98 11.31
C ALA A 79 -6.94 -1.50 12.22
N GLY A 80 -6.14 -0.61 12.77
CA GLY A 80 -5.10 -0.91 13.73
C GLY A 80 -4.89 0.24 14.68
N THR A 81 -4.09 0.01 15.71
CA THR A 81 -3.75 1.05 16.69
C THR A 81 -2.28 1.37 16.57
N PHE A 82 -1.95 2.66 16.52
CA PHE A 82 -0.58 3.15 16.53
C PHE A 82 -0.46 4.31 17.52
N SER A 83 0.48 4.20 18.45
CA SER A 83 0.64 5.17 19.56
C SER A 83 -0.67 5.44 20.30
N ASP A 84 -1.41 4.38 20.64
CA ASP A 84 -2.71 4.41 21.33
C ASP A 84 -3.86 5.12 20.58
N VAL A 85 -3.67 5.42 19.29
CA VAL A 85 -4.71 5.99 18.44
C VAL A 85 -5.08 5.00 17.33
N GLU A 86 -6.39 4.85 17.09
CA GLU A 86 -6.88 4.05 15.97
C GLU A 86 -6.54 4.73 14.63
N ILE A 87 -6.02 3.94 13.70
CA ILE A 87 -5.77 4.31 12.30
C ILE A 87 -6.51 3.33 11.40
N LYS A 88 -7.34 3.86 10.50
CA LYS A 88 -8.01 3.11 9.44
C LYS A 88 -7.28 3.31 8.13
N ILE A 89 -6.86 2.22 7.50
CA ILE A 89 -6.21 2.20 6.19
C ILE A 89 -7.16 1.63 5.16
N TYR A 90 -7.41 2.41 4.11
CA TYR A 90 -8.23 2.03 2.96
C TYR A 90 -7.30 1.82 1.77
N LEU A 91 -7.28 0.62 1.24
CA LEU A 91 -6.59 0.26 0.00
C LEU A 91 -7.65 0.21 -1.10
N MET A 92 -7.61 1.18 -2.02
CA MET A 92 -8.69 1.40 -2.98
C MET A 92 -8.16 1.48 -4.41
N GLY A 93 -8.99 1.01 -5.35
CA GLY A 93 -8.75 1.16 -6.77
C GLY A 93 -8.00 -0.04 -7.36
N GLU A 94 -7.22 0.21 -8.39
CA GLU A 94 -6.42 -0.83 -9.01
C GLU A 94 -5.13 -1.12 -8.23
N LEU A 95 -4.82 -2.41 -8.14
CA LEU A 95 -3.59 -2.96 -7.61
C LEU A 95 -2.93 -3.79 -8.70
N ALA A 96 -1.75 -3.37 -9.14
CA ALA A 96 -0.92 -4.15 -10.04
C ALA A 96 0.19 -4.83 -9.23
N GLN A 97 0.27 -6.16 -9.31
CA GLN A 97 1.34 -6.95 -8.71
C GLN A 97 2.21 -7.55 -9.80
N ARG A 98 3.51 -7.53 -9.55
CA ARG A 98 4.54 -8.16 -10.37
C ARG A 98 5.51 -8.92 -9.48
N GLU A 99 5.86 -10.12 -9.92
CA GLU A 99 6.96 -10.90 -9.36
C GLU A 99 8.18 -10.74 -10.26
N ASP A 100 9.28 -10.27 -9.70
CA ASP A 100 10.57 -10.13 -10.38
C ASP A 100 11.60 -11.07 -9.74
N ILE A 101 12.47 -11.65 -10.56
CA ILE A 101 13.60 -12.46 -10.10
C ILE A 101 14.86 -11.62 -10.31
N VAL A 102 15.51 -11.22 -9.22
CA VAL A 102 16.74 -10.44 -9.24
C VAL A 102 17.91 -11.40 -9.06
N GLU A 103 18.82 -11.41 -10.04
CA GLU A 103 20.07 -12.18 -10.00
C GLU A 103 21.19 -11.29 -9.48
N VAL A 104 21.69 -11.58 -8.27
CA VAL A 104 22.77 -10.82 -7.61
C VAL A 104 24.15 -11.43 -7.95
N SER A 105 24.17 -12.74 -8.25
CA SER A 105 25.33 -13.47 -8.77
C SER A 105 24.84 -14.72 -9.53
N GLU A 106 25.73 -15.40 -10.27
CA GLU A 106 25.42 -16.65 -10.99
C GLU A 106 24.78 -17.76 -10.12
N LYS A 107 24.80 -17.63 -8.79
CA LYS A 107 24.25 -18.59 -7.83
C LYS A 107 23.13 -18.06 -6.95
N GLU A 108 22.89 -16.75 -6.91
CA GLU A 108 21.91 -16.14 -6.00
C GLU A 108 20.82 -15.40 -6.76
N LYS A 109 19.63 -16.00 -6.77
CA LYS A 109 18.41 -15.45 -7.36
C LYS A 109 17.40 -15.20 -6.26
N TYR A 110 16.96 -13.96 -6.14
CA TYR A 110 15.96 -13.53 -5.15
C TYR A 110 14.65 -13.18 -5.84
N LYS A 111 13.54 -13.59 -5.23
CA LYS A 111 12.22 -13.15 -5.66
C LYS A 111 11.88 -11.83 -4.98
N VAL A 112 11.42 -10.87 -5.76
CA VAL A 112 10.98 -9.56 -5.30
C VAL A 112 9.55 -9.34 -5.79
N TYR A 113 8.66 -9.05 -4.85
CA TYR A 113 7.28 -8.67 -5.14
C TYR A 113 7.18 -7.15 -5.20
N ASN A 114 6.64 -6.66 -6.32
CA ASN A 114 6.36 -5.26 -6.57
C ASN A 114 4.86 -5.07 -6.70
N SER A 115 4.26 -4.33 -5.76
CA SER A 115 2.82 -4.03 -5.75
C SER A 115 2.61 -2.53 -5.85
N LYS A 116 1.90 -2.10 -6.89
CA LYS A 116 1.51 -0.70 -7.09
C LYS A 116 0.05 -0.51 -6.73
N TYR A 117 -0.20 0.33 -5.75
CA TYR A 117 -1.51 0.76 -5.29
C TYR A 117 -1.86 2.10 -5.91
N GLN A 118 -3.02 2.18 -6.58
CA GLN A 118 -3.52 3.43 -7.13
C GLN A 118 -3.81 4.45 -6.02
N LEU A 119 -4.49 4.02 -4.94
CA LEU A 119 -4.95 4.89 -3.86
C LEU A 119 -4.85 4.19 -2.51
N ILE A 120 -4.19 4.85 -1.55
CA ILE A 120 -4.19 4.46 -0.14
C ILE A 120 -4.67 5.66 0.67
N LYS A 121 -5.67 5.45 1.52
CA LYS A 121 -6.15 6.47 2.45
C LYS A 121 -5.89 6.01 3.89
N ALA A 122 -5.31 6.87 4.71
CA ALA A 122 -5.19 6.68 6.15
C ALA A 122 -6.09 7.69 6.87
N ALA A 123 -6.94 7.24 7.78
CA ALA A 123 -7.84 8.09 8.55
C ALA A 123 -7.65 7.83 10.05
N SER A 124 -7.64 8.90 10.85
CA SER A 124 -7.46 8.83 12.30
C SER A 124 -7.94 10.13 12.96
N LYS A 125 -8.16 10.10 14.27
CA LYS A 125 -8.39 11.31 15.07
C LYS A 125 -7.11 12.13 15.28
N SER A 126 -5.94 11.56 14.96
CA SER A 126 -4.64 12.22 15.13
C SER A 126 -3.84 12.22 13.83
N GLY A 127 -3.67 13.41 13.23
CA GLY A 127 -2.76 13.58 12.09
C GLY A 127 -1.30 13.27 12.44
N TYR A 128 -0.90 13.53 13.69
CA TYR A 128 0.42 13.18 14.19
C TYR A 128 0.66 11.66 14.19
N ALA A 129 -0.33 10.90 14.66
CA ALA A 129 -0.26 9.43 14.65
C ALA A 129 -0.10 8.89 13.22
N ILE A 130 -0.86 9.44 12.25
CA ILE A 130 -0.72 9.08 10.83
C ILE A 130 0.68 9.42 10.31
N SER A 131 1.22 10.60 10.62
CA SER A 131 2.56 10.99 10.15
C SER A 131 3.63 10.06 10.69
N LYS A 132 3.60 9.76 12.00
CA LYS A 132 4.56 8.86 12.64
C LYS A 132 4.44 7.43 12.14
N PHE A 133 3.21 6.95 11.96
CA PHE A 133 2.96 5.66 11.35
C PHE A 133 3.54 5.59 9.93
N LEU A 134 3.34 6.62 9.11
CA LEU A 134 3.88 6.65 7.74
C LEU A 134 5.41 6.69 7.73
N GLU A 135 6.03 7.51 8.58
CA GLU A 135 7.49 7.57 8.74
C GLU A 135 8.05 6.19 9.10
N GLN A 136 7.46 5.52 10.10
CA GLN A 136 7.85 4.18 10.50
C GLN A 136 7.65 3.16 9.37
N LEU A 137 6.52 3.24 8.67
CA LEU A 137 6.20 2.37 7.55
C LEU A 137 7.22 2.51 6.41
N MET A 138 7.66 3.74 6.10
CA MET A 138 8.68 4.02 5.10
C MET A 138 10.09 3.61 5.54
N MET A 139 10.37 3.51 6.84
CA MET A 139 11.63 2.97 7.36
C MET A 139 11.64 1.44 7.31
N ASP A 140 10.52 0.82 7.66
CA ASP A 140 10.39 -0.63 7.69
C ASP A 140 10.28 -1.23 6.27
N LEU A 141 9.93 -0.42 5.28
CA LEU A 141 9.66 -0.84 3.91
C LEU A 141 10.24 0.13 2.89
N SER A 142 10.72 -0.41 1.77
CA SER A 142 11.00 0.37 0.56
C SER A 142 9.71 0.78 -0.13
N ILE A 143 8.94 1.70 0.48
CA ILE A 143 7.75 2.31 -0.11
C ILE A 143 8.15 3.58 -0.85
N GLU A 144 7.71 3.66 -2.09
CA GLU A 144 7.77 4.87 -2.89
C GLU A 144 6.37 5.51 -2.96
N ILE A 145 6.28 6.81 -2.69
CA ILE A 145 5.02 7.56 -2.68
C ILE A 145 5.17 8.72 -3.65
N LYS A 146 4.42 8.72 -4.75
CA LYS A 146 4.49 9.81 -5.74
C LYS A 146 3.74 11.07 -5.29
N ASN A 147 2.58 10.91 -4.65
CA ASN A 147 1.76 12.05 -4.22
C ASN A 147 1.11 11.81 -2.86
N LYS A 148 1.08 12.85 -2.02
CA LYS A 148 0.58 12.89 -0.64
C LYS A 148 -0.31 14.12 -0.44
N GLU A 149 -1.57 13.91 -0.07
CA GLU A 149 -2.57 14.96 0.17
C GLU A 149 -3.18 14.82 1.56
N TRP A 150 -3.33 15.93 2.29
CA TRP A 150 -3.97 15.94 3.62
C TRP A 150 -5.33 16.61 3.59
N PHE A 151 -6.28 16.01 4.30
CA PHE A 151 -7.63 16.53 4.49
C PHE A 151 -7.99 16.51 5.97
N PHE A 152 -8.63 17.57 6.44
CA PHE A 152 -9.04 17.75 7.83
C PHE A 152 -10.56 17.95 7.85
N HIS A 153 -11.28 17.05 8.51
CA HIS A 153 -12.71 17.12 8.64
C HIS A 153 -13.09 17.32 10.11
N ARG A 154 -13.97 18.27 10.38
CA ARG A 154 -14.55 18.49 11.71
C ARG A 154 -16.06 18.28 11.63
N SER A 155 -16.57 17.31 12.36
CA SER A 155 -18.00 17.08 12.53
C SER A 155 -18.43 17.51 13.93
N LYS A 156 -19.62 18.10 14.04
CA LYS A 156 -20.26 18.28 15.35
C LYS A 156 -20.79 16.91 15.80
N ASN A 157 -20.58 16.56 17.06
CA ASN A 157 -21.32 15.45 17.65
C ASN A 157 -22.81 15.84 17.66
N ALA A 158 -23.64 14.98 17.06
CA ALA A 158 -25.10 15.15 17.03
C ALA A 158 -25.71 14.79 18.39
#